data_AF-T1B4T9-F1
#
_entry.id   AF-T1B4T9-F1
#
_cell.length_a   1.000
_cell.length_b   1.000
_cell.length_c   1.000
_cell.angle_alpha   90.00
_cell.angle_beta   90.00
_cell.angle_gamma   90.00
#
_symmetry.space_group_name_H-M   'P 1'
#
loop_
_entity.id
_entity.type
_entity.pdbx_description
1 polymer ?
#
loop_
_entity_poly.entity_id
_entity_poly.type
_entity_poly.pdbx_seq_one_letter_code
_entity_poly.pdbx_strand_id
1 'polypeptide(L)'
;MDTVIERCCGLDVHKDTVVACVRTTVEGGKRNQETKTFGTTTTELLKLRDWITACKVTLVGMESTSVYWKPIFYILEDEVECWLLNARHMHNVPGRKTDIGDAEWIAQLLEHGLVRPSFVPPKPIRELRNL
;
A
#
# COMPACT_ATOMS: atom_id res chain seq x y z
N MET A 1 -9.19 -16.68 -8.58
CA MET A 1 -7.92 -16.47 -7.87
C MET A 1 -8.25 -16.51 -6.41
N ASP A 2 -7.51 -17.29 -5.63
CA ASP A 2 -7.75 -17.40 -4.20
C ASP A 2 -7.24 -16.14 -3.48
N THR A 3 -7.96 -15.73 -2.45
CA THR A 3 -7.56 -14.63 -1.57
C THR A 3 -6.50 -15.15 -0.61
N VAL A 4 -5.32 -14.54 -0.63
CA VAL A 4 -4.21 -14.83 0.29
C VAL A 4 -4.22 -13.83 1.45
N ILE A 5 -4.52 -12.56 1.15
CA ILE A 5 -4.58 -11.47 2.13
C ILE A 5 -6.01 -10.92 2.16
N GLU A 6 -6.71 -11.12 3.27
CA GLU A 6 -8.12 -10.75 3.40
C GLU A 6 -8.35 -9.24 3.46
N ARG A 7 -7.39 -8.48 3.98
CA ARG A 7 -7.52 -7.04 4.24
C ARG A 7 -6.23 -6.32 3.85
N CYS A 8 -6.16 -5.80 2.64
CA CYS A 8 -4.98 -5.13 2.12
C CYS A 8 -5.28 -3.74 1.60
N CYS A 9 -4.24 -2.90 1.51
CA CYS A 9 -4.34 -1.58 0.91
C CYS A 9 -3.22 -1.35 -0.10
N GLY A 10 -3.57 -0.88 -1.29
CA GLY A 10 -2.61 -0.38 -2.27
C GLY A 10 -2.54 1.14 -2.25
N LEU A 11 -1.32 1.68 -2.24
CA LEU A 11 -1.05 3.10 -2.26
C LEU A 11 -0.35 3.49 -3.56
N ASP A 12 -0.97 4.40 -4.29
CA ASP A 12 -0.37 5.14 -5.39
C ASP A 12 0.10 6.50 -4.86
N VAL A 13 1.42 6.70 -4.88
CA VAL A 13 2.10 7.79 -4.17
C VAL A 13 2.64 8.81 -5.16
N HIS A 14 2.06 10.00 -5.13
CA HIS A 14 2.51 11.17 -5.87
C HIS A 14 3.18 12.18 -4.94
N LYS A 15 3.70 13.26 -5.52
CA LYS A 15 4.35 14.33 -4.76
C LYS A 15 3.42 14.99 -3.74
N ASP A 16 2.21 15.33 -4.15
CA ASP A 16 1.26 16.14 -3.36
C ASP A 16 0.05 15.34 -2.88
N THR A 17 -0.14 14.11 -3.38
CA THR A 17 -1.29 13.27 -3.11
C THR A 17 -0.91 11.81 -2.91
N VAL A 18 -1.73 11.10 -2.13
CA VAL A 18 -1.68 9.64 -1.97
C VAL A 18 -3.07 9.10 -2.27
N VAL A 19 -3.20 8.26 -3.29
CA VAL A 19 -4.44 7.53 -3.57
C VAL A 19 -4.32 6.17 -2.91
N ALA A 20 -5.28 5.85 -2.03
CA ALA A 20 -5.28 4.65 -1.23
C ALA A 20 -6.54 3.82 -1.56
N CYS A 21 -6.34 2.56 -1.93
CA CYS A 21 -7.42 1.62 -2.23
C CYS A 21 -7.38 0.48 -1.22
N VAL A 22 -8.41 0.37 -0.37
CA VAL A 22 -8.58 -0.72 0.59
C VAL A 22 -9.44 -1.80 -0.05
N ARG A 23 -8.99 -3.05 0.04
CA ARG A 23 -9.78 -4.24 -0.32
C ARG A 23 -9.98 -5.10 0.91
N THR A 24 -11.22 -5.51 1.13
CA THR A 24 -11.59 -6.45 2.19
C THR A 24 -12.44 -7.57 1.62
N THR A 25 -12.02 -8.81 1.89
CA THR A 25 -12.85 -9.99 1.66
C THR A 25 -13.69 -10.22 2.91
N VAL A 26 -15.01 -10.35 2.75
CA VAL A 26 -15.93 -10.69 3.85
C VAL A 26 -16.41 -12.14 3.73
N GLU A 27 -16.91 -12.68 4.84
CA GLU A 27 -17.51 -14.02 4.88
C GLU A 27 -18.56 -14.17 3.76
N GLY A 28 -18.48 -15.29 3.04
CA GLY A 28 -19.30 -15.55 1.85
C GLY A 28 -18.66 -15.10 0.52
N GLY A 29 -17.39 -14.68 0.52
CA GLY A 29 -16.62 -14.38 -0.69
C GLY A 29 -16.97 -13.06 -1.36
N LYS A 30 -17.78 -12.22 -0.71
CA LYS A 30 -18.08 -10.88 -1.20
C LYS A 30 -16.86 -9.97 -0.94
N ARG A 31 -16.49 -9.21 -1.95
CA ARG A 31 -15.36 -8.26 -1.87
C ARG A 31 -15.88 -6.84 -1.74
N ASN A 32 -15.37 -6.11 -0.75
CA ASN A 32 -15.57 -4.67 -0.63
C ASN A 32 -14.29 -3.95 -1.03
N GLN A 33 -14.46 -2.83 -1.73
CA GLN A 33 -13.37 -1.96 -2.16
C GLN A 33 -13.75 -0.50 -1.89
N GLU A 34 -12.83 0.24 -1.29
CA GLU A 34 -13.01 1.67 -1.01
C GLU A 34 -11.72 2.41 -1.38
N THR A 35 -11.85 3.46 -2.20
CA THR A 35 -10.72 4.28 -2.63
C THR A 35 -10.87 5.70 -2.09
N LYS A 36 -9.81 6.24 -1.49
CA LYS A 36 -9.73 7.61 -1.00
C LYS A 36 -8.43 8.27 -1.42
N THR A 37 -8.47 9.60 -1.53
CA THR A 37 -7.31 10.42 -1.81
C THR A 37 -7.01 11.29 -0.60
N PHE A 38 -5.73 11.34 -0.22
CA PHE A 38 -5.19 12.12 0.88
C PHE A 38 -4.09 13.04 0.36
N GLY A 39 -3.79 14.11 1.10
CA GLY A 39 -2.59 14.92 0.85
C GLY A 39 -1.30 14.30 1.45
N THR A 40 -0.16 14.91 1.17
CA THR A 40 1.17 14.48 1.71
C THR A 40 1.65 15.29 2.92
N THR A 41 0.80 16.17 3.47
CA THR A 41 1.10 16.86 4.75
C THR A 41 0.97 15.88 5.92
N THR A 42 1.68 16.11 7.03
CA THR A 42 1.61 15.25 8.22
C THR A 42 0.18 15.00 8.69
N THR A 43 -0.66 16.04 8.72
CA THR A 43 -2.08 15.92 9.10
C THR A 43 -2.84 14.97 8.18
N GLU A 44 -2.61 15.05 6.86
CA GLU A 44 -3.25 14.18 5.88
C GLU A 44 -2.74 12.75 5.96
N LEU A 45 -1.43 12.56 6.19
CA LEU A 45 -0.84 11.23 6.38
C LEU A 45 -1.31 10.55 7.67
N LEU A 46 -1.56 11.32 8.73
CA LEU A 46 -2.19 10.81 9.96
C LEU A 46 -3.63 10.36 9.69
N LYS A 47 -4.42 11.14 8.92
CA LYS A 47 -5.77 10.72 8.49
C LYS A 47 -5.75 9.44 7.65
N LEU A 48 -4.77 9.32 6.74
CA LEU A 48 -4.56 8.11 5.95
C LEU A 48 -4.30 6.90 6.87
N ARG A 49 -3.36 7.02 7.82
CA ARG A 49 -3.06 5.99 8.81
C ARG A 49 -4.28 5.60 9.63
N ASP A 50 -5.00 6.58 10.18
CA ASP A 50 -6.18 6.34 11.01
C ASP A 50 -7.27 5.63 10.22
N TRP A 51 -7.48 6.00 8.95
CA TRP A 51 -8.43 5.33 8.07
C TRP A 51 -8.01 3.88 7.73
N ILE A 52 -6.75 3.64 7.37
CA ILE A 52 -6.20 2.30 7.11
C ILE A 52 -6.38 1.40 8.34
N THR A 53 -6.07 1.92 9.52
CA THR A 53 -6.19 1.21 10.80
C THR A 53 -7.65 0.91 11.13
N ALA A 54 -8.56 1.87 10.92
CA ALA A 54 -10.00 1.67 11.12
C ALA A 54 -10.57 0.59 10.19
N CYS A 55 -10.05 0.49 8.96
CA CYS A 55 -10.38 -0.59 8.02
C CYS A 55 -9.81 -1.97 8.43
N LYS A 56 -8.93 -2.01 9.44
CA LYS A 56 -8.20 -3.20 9.90
C LYS A 56 -7.37 -3.83 8.79
N VAL A 57 -6.72 -2.99 7.98
CA VAL A 57 -5.78 -3.46 6.96
C VAL A 57 -4.60 -4.15 7.65
N THR A 58 -4.21 -5.32 7.16
CA THR A 58 -3.07 -6.07 7.70
C THR A 58 -1.80 -5.87 6.87
N LEU A 59 -1.95 -5.50 5.59
CA LEU A 59 -0.83 -5.29 4.68
C LEU A 59 -1.07 -4.11 3.75
N VAL A 60 -0.10 -3.19 3.71
CA VAL A 60 -0.05 -2.05 2.80
C VAL A 60 1.05 -2.27 1.77
N GLY A 61 0.77 -2.03 0.49
CA GLY A 61 1.78 -1.99 -0.58
C GLY A 61 1.85 -0.62 -1.24
N MET A 62 3.05 -0.16 -1.57
CA MET A 62 3.29 1.11 -2.28
C MET A 62 4.43 0.97 -3.30
N GLU A 63 4.35 1.68 -4.42
CA GLU A 63 5.37 1.62 -5.47
C GLU A 63 6.70 2.32 -5.09
N SER A 64 7.83 1.74 -5.50
CA SER A 64 9.19 2.22 -5.22
C SER A 64 9.77 3.26 -6.20
N THR A 65 8.96 3.94 -7.02
CA THR A 65 9.45 4.75 -8.16
C THR A 65 10.11 6.08 -7.76
N SER A 66 9.75 6.64 -6.61
CA SER A 66 10.27 7.93 -6.13
C SER A 66 10.76 7.86 -4.68
N VAL A 67 11.12 8.98 -4.06
CA VAL A 67 11.43 9.05 -2.63
C VAL A 67 10.19 9.32 -1.76
N TYR A 68 9.06 9.66 -2.37
CA TYR A 68 7.85 10.12 -1.66
C TYR A 68 7.19 9.01 -0.81
N TRP A 69 7.49 7.74 -1.07
CA TRP A 69 7.02 6.63 -0.24
C TRP A 69 7.57 6.68 1.19
N LYS A 70 8.76 7.26 1.42
CA LYS A 70 9.43 7.25 2.73
C LYS A 70 8.58 7.82 3.88
N PRO A 71 8.07 9.06 3.81
CA PRO A 71 7.26 9.61 4.89
C PRO A 71 5.99 8.79 5.17
N ILE A 72 5.39 8.21 4.12
CA ILE A 72 4.17 7.40 4.24
C ILE A 72 4.51 6.06 4.91
N PHE A 73 5.56 5.39 4.44
CA PHE A 73 6.05 4.14 5.02
C PHE A 73 6.38 4.32 6.51
N TYR A 74 7.10 5.38 6.88
CA TYR A 74 7.54 5.59 8.26
C TYR A 74 6.39 5.94 9.21
N ILE A 75 5.31 6.54 8.73
CA ILE A 75 4.10 6.80 9.54
C ILE A 75 3.27 5.53 9.74
N LEU A 76 3.30 4.60 8.78
CA LEU A 76 2.48 3.39 8.79
C LEU A 76 3.18 2.18 9.44
N GLU A 77 4.52 2.12 9.40
CA GLU A 77 5.28 0.91 9.75
C GLU A 77 5.16 0.42 11.20
N ASP A 78 4.75 1.30 12.12
CA ASP A 78 4.51 0.92 13.52
C ASP A 78 3.07 0.38 13.73
N GLU A 79 2.15 0.58 12.78
CA GLU A 79 0.72 0.21 12.89
C GLU A 79 0.33 -0.95 11.97
N VAL A 80 0.97 -1.07 10.80
CA VAL A 80 0.61 -2.05 9.77
C VAL A 80 1.84 -2.50 8.99
N GLU A 81 1.84 -3.76 8.53
CA GLU A 81 2.92 -4.25 7.68
C GLU A 81 2.95 -3.47 6.36
N CYS A 82 4.14 -2.97 6.01
CA CYS A 82 4.34 -2.13 4.84
C CYS A 82 5.32 -2.78 3.86
N TRP A 83 4.88 -2.95 2.61
CA TRP A 83 5.68 -3.46 1.51
C TRP A 83 5.99 -2.35 0.52
N LEU A 84 7.28 -2.15 0.25
CA LEU A 84 7.72 -1.36 -0.88
C LEU A 84 7.82 -2.27 -2.11
N LEU A 85 7.06 -1.99 -3.16
CA LEU A 85 6.93 -2.86 -4.32
C LEU A 85 7.76 -2.37 -5.51
N ASN A 86 8.44 -3.31 -6.16
CA ASN A 86 9.22 -3.01 -7.36
C ASN A 86 8.29 -2.77 -8.56
N ALA A 87 8.34 -1.56 -9.11
CA ALA A 87 7.55 -1.12 -10.27
C ALA A 87 7.64 -2.08 -11.48
N ARG A 88 8.85 -2.50 -11.83
CA ARG A 88 9.09 -3.39 -12.97
C ARG A 88 8.44 -4.76 -12.75
N HIS A 89 8.50 -5.28 -11.52
CA HIS A 89 7.83 -6.53 -11.19
C HIS A 89 6.32 -6.39 -11.32
N MET A 90 5.72 -5.34 -10.74
CA MET A 90 4.27 -5.10 -10.83
C MET A 90 3.77 -4.94 -12.26
N HIS A 91 4.54 -4.24 -13.11
CA HIS A 91 4.21 -4.04 -14.52
C HIS A 91 4.23 -5.35 -15.33
N ASN A 92 5.05 -6.32 -14.91
CA ASN A 92 5.17 -7.62 -15.58
C ASN A 92 4.11 -8.63 -15.13
N VAL A 93 3.29 -8.33 -14.13
CA VAL A 93 2.20 -9.22 -13.72
C VAL A 93 1.06 -9.12 -14.73
N PRO A 94 0.68 -10.23 -15.40
CA PRO A 94 -0.38 -10.21 -16.40
C PRO A 94 -1.76 -10.01 -15.75
N GLY A 95 -2.73 -9.53 -16.55
CA GLY A 95 -4.12 -9.40 -16.11
C GLY A 95 -4.51 -8.01 -15.59
N ARG A 96 -3.59 -7.03 -15.62
CA ARG A 96 -3.94 -5.63 -15.41
C ARG A 96 -4.87 -5.14 -16.52
N LYS A 97 -6.03 -4.59 -16.15
CA LYS A 97 -6.91 -3.90 -17.10
C LYS A 97 -6.48 -2.44 -17.25
N THR A 98 -6.74 -1.85 -18.42
CA THR A 98 -6.33 -0.48 -18.77
C THR A 98 -7.03 0.61 -17.94
N ASP A 99 -8.20 0.31 -17.41
CA ASP A 99 -9.07 1.23 -16.65
C ASP A 99 -8.85 1.15 -15.13
N ILE A 100 -7.99 0.25 -14.64
CA ILE A 100 -7.70 0.10 -13.22
C ILE A 100 -6.60 1.07 -12.79
N GLY A 101 -6.92 1.90 -11.79
CA GLY A 101 -5.97 2.81 -11.16
C GLY A 101 -4.86 2.07 -10.40
N ASP A 102 -3.68 2.69 -10.28
CA ASP A 102 -2.49 2.04 -9.70
C ASP A 102 -2.73 1.55 -8.26
N ALA A 103 -3.40 2.35 -7.42
CA ALA A 103 -3.73 1.96 -6.05
C ALA A 103 -4.59 0.69 -5.98
N GLU A 104 -5.59 0.57 -6.86
CA GLU A 104 -6.44 -0.61 -6.96
C GLU A 104 -5.66 -1.81 -7.49
N TRP A 105 -4.80 -1.60 -8.49
CA TRP A 105 -3.96 -2.66 -9.03
C TRP A 105 -3.02 -3.23 -7.96
N ILE A 106 -2.35 -2.36 -7.20
CA ILE A 106 -1.50 -2.76 -6.08
C ILE A 106 -2.31 -3.57 -5.06
N ALA A 107 -3.49 -3.09 -4.65
CA ALA A 107 -4.32 -3.82 -3.69
C ALA A 107 -4.70 -5.22 -4.19
N GLN A 108 -5.04 -5.36 -5.49
CA GLN A 108 -5.35 -6.66 -6.09
C GLN A 108 -4.13 -7.60 -6.12
N LEU A 109 -2.94 -7.07 -6.41
CA LEU A 109 -1.71 -7.85 -6.39
C LEU A 109 -1.38 -8.40 -5.00
N LEU A 110 -1.59 -7.59 -3.95
CA LEU A 110 -1.42 -8.00 -2.57
C LEU A 110 -2.44 -9.06 -2.16
N GLU A 111 -3.73 -8.82 -2.46
CA GLU A 111 -4.85 -9.71 -2.14
C GLU A 111 -4.57 -11.16 -2.60
N HIS A 112 -3.95 -11.30 -3.77
CA HIS A 112 -3.63 -12.60 -4.38
C HIS A 112 -2.18 -13.05 -4.21
N GLY A 113 -1.34 -12.33 -3.46
CA GLY A 113 0.05 -12.72 -3.21
C GLY A 113 0.93 -12.73 -4.48
N LEU A 114 0.63 -11.90 -5.47
CA LEU A 114 1.30 -11.87 -6.78
C LEU A 114 2.57 -11.02 -6.80
N VAL A 115 2.88 -10.36 -5.68
CA VAL A 115 4.05 -9.49 -5.51
C VAL A 115 4.80 -9.83 -4.22
N ARG A 116 6.01 -9.28 -4.11
CA ARG A 116 6.90 -9.48 -2.96
C ARG A 116 7.53 -8.15 -2.57
N PRO A 117 7.85 -7.94 -1.29
CA PRO A 117 8.47 -6.70 -0.82
C PRO A 117 9.90 -6.56 -1.36
N SER A 118 10.26 -5.32 -1.67
CA SER A 118 11.64 -4.89 -1.82
C SER A 118 12.27 -4.68 -0.44
N PHE A 119 13.58 -4.79 -0.35
CA PHE A 119 14.28 -4.59 0.91
C PHE A 119 14.23 -3.12 1.35
N VAL A 120 13.66 -2.88 2.53
CA VAL A 120 13.76 -1.63 3.28
C VAL A 120 14.55 -1.93 4.56
N PRO A 121 15.66 -1.23 4.84
CA PRO A 121 16.42 -1.48 6.06
C PRO A 121 15.54 -1.29 7.31
N PRO A 122 15.71 -2.11 8.36
CA PRO A 122 14.99 -1.95 9.61
C PRO A 122 15.18 -0.55 10.23
N LYS A 123 14.20 -0.10 11.02
CA LYS A 123 14.17 1.21 11.68
C LYS A 123 15.49 1.59 12.38
N PRO A 124 16.11 0.72 13.21
CA PRO A 124 17.37 1.06 13.87
C PRO A 124 18.52 1.35 12.90
N ILE A 125 18.56 0.65 11.75
CA ILE A 125 19.60 0.85 10.73
C ILE A 125 19.36 2.14 9.94
N ARG A 126 18.11 2.52 9.71
CA ARG A 126 17.77 3.79 9.03
C ARG A 126 18.07 5.00 9.90
N GLU A 127 17.80 4.92 11.20
CA GLU A 127 18.09 5.99 12.17
C GLU A 127 19.59 6.30 12.21
N LEU A 128 20.44 5.27 12.21
CA LEU A 128 21.91 5.43 12.17
C LEU A 128 22.43 6.13 10.90
N ARG A 129 21.72 6.01 9.76
CA ARG A 129 22.12 6.66 8.50
C ARG A 129 21.72 8.12 8.42
N ASN A 130 20.83 8.59 9.28
CA ASN A 130 20.32 9.96 9.32
C ASN A 130 20.98 10.80 10.43
N LEU A 131 21.90 10.22 11.20
CA LEU A 131 22.81 10.90 12.13
C LEU A 131 24.09 11.32 11.40
#